data_AF-M5IQI6-F1
#
_entry.id   AF-M5IQI6-F1
#
_cell.length_a   1.000
_cell.length_b   1.000
_cell.length_c   1.000
_cell.angle_alpha   90.00
_cell.angle_beta   90.00
_cell.angle_gamma   90.00
#
_symmetry.space_group_name_H-M   'P 1'
#
loop_
_entity.id
_entity.type
_entity.pdbx_description
1 polymer ?
#
loop_
_entity_poly.entity_id
_entity_poly.type
_entity_poly.pdbx_seq_one_letter_code
_entity_poly.pdbx_strand_id
1 'polypeptide(L)'
;MDFKRASNSTDKLEEFITGADTQKEAPAKKSKVAIGTKFSKELAVKIRKKYPTYTLAKFIELALTTPIPHIKDDVLITIYDQAKWFNTSMSEFVRFKMGLIEAPQPNDPKDVQHIKNYIVFVSDSKKEKIRQIAESLEVSILTYSDVKILATYELKDIFTFDELMQFKAEANNYDLDTDEYIAMRIRG
;
A
#
# COMPACT_ATOMS: atom_id res chain seq x y z
N MET A 1 -14.52 -48.07 -64.13
CA MET A 1 -13.39 -48.01 -63.18
C MET A 1 -13.97 -47.95 -61.79
N ASP A 2 -13.95 -49.07 -61.08
CA ASP A 2 -14.38 -49.19 -59.69
C ASP A 2 -13.26 -48.74 -58.75
N PHE A 3 -13.46 -47.60 -58.09
CA PHE A 3 -12.65 -47.23 -56.93
C PHE A 3 -13.47 -47.45 -55.66
N LYS A 4 -13.07 -48.51 -54.95
CA LYS A 4 -13.57 -48.94 -53.65
C LYS A 4 -13.41 -47.81 -52.63
N ARG A 5 -14.52 -47.42 -51.97
CA ARG A 5 -14.46 -46.64 -50.73
C ARG A 5 -13.89 -47.54 -49.62
N ALA A 6 -12.69 -47.22 -49.14
CA ALA A 6 -12.19 -47.77 -47.89
C ALA A 6 -13.00 -47.17 -46.74
N SER A 7 -13.71 -48.01 -45.99
CA SER A 7 -14.28 -47.64 -44.70
C SER A 7 -13.15 -47.58 -43.67
N ASN A 8 -12.73 -46.37 -43.30
CA ASN A 8 -11.89 -46.21 -42.13
C ASN A 8 -12.79 -45.87 -40.94
N SER A 9 -13.02 -46.90 -40.14
CA SER A 9 -13.68 -46.90 -38.83
C SER A 9 -13.25 -45.70 -37.96
N THR A 10 -14.21 -44.91 -37.52
CA THR A 10 -14.06 -43.86 -36.49
C THR A 10 -13.78 -44.42 -35.10
N ASP A 11 -13.89 -45.73 -34.91
CA ASP A 11 -13.79 -46.41 -33.61
C ASP A 11 -12.43 -46.25 -32.91
N LYS A 12 -11.36 -45.87 -33.63
CA LYS A 12 -10.04 -45.61 -33.02
C LYS A 12 -9.75 -44.15 -32.68
N LEU A 13 -10.60 -43.20 -33.10
CA LEU A 13 -10.45 -41.79 -32.74
C LEU A 13 -11.07 -41.50 -31.38
N GLU A 14 -12.13 -42.21 -30.98
CA GLU A 14 -12.80 -42.01 -29.70
C GLU A 14 -11.99 -42.54 -28.50
N GLU A 15 -11.16 -43.57 -28.69
CA GLU A 15 -10.20 -44.04 -27.68
C GLU A 15 -9.02 -43.06 -27.47
N PHE A 16 -8.69 -42.22 -28.45
CA PHE A 16 -7.64 -41.21 -28.30
C PHE A 16 -8.16 -39.92 -27.64
N ILE A 17 -9.46 -39.63 -27.78
CA ILE A 17 -10.09 -38.43 -27.20
C ILE A 17 -10.44 -38.65 -25.71
N THR A 18 -10.65 -39.89 -25.27
CA THR A 18 -10.96 -40.22 -23.87
C THR A 18 -9.74 -40.31 -22.95
N GLY A 19 -8.52 -40.38 -23.50
CA GLY A 19 -7.27 -40.43 -22.72
C GLY A 19 -6.60 -39.08 -22.44
N ALA A 20 -7.12 -37.97 -22.98
CA ALA A 20 -6.44 -36.67 -22.96
C ALA A 20 -7.12 -35.59 -22.10
N ASP A 21 -8.11 -35.94 -21.29
CA ASP A 21 -8.64 -35.08 -20.24
C ASP A 21 -8.32 -35.68 -18.88
N THR A 22 -7.32 -35.10 -18.21
CA THR A 22 -7.48 -34.50 -16.86
C THR A 22 -6.12 -34.30 -16.20
N GLN A 23 -5.37 -33.32 -16.67
CA GLN A 23 -4.49 -32.51 -15.82
C GLN A 23 -4.11 -31.19 -16.51
N LYS A 24 -5.10 -30.52 -17.13
CA LYS A 24 -5.04 -29.06 -17.14
C LYS A 24 -5.43 -28.64 -15.74
N GLU A 25 -4.44 -28.50 -14.85
CA GLU A 25 -4.60 -27.65 -13.69
C GLU A 25 -5.27 -26.37 -14.18
N ALA A 26 -6.52 -26.14 -13.76
CA ALA A 26 -7.14 -24.84 -13.97
C ALA A 26 -6.12 -23.83 -13.47
N PRO A 27 -5.67 -22.86 -14.28
CA PRO A 27 -4.62 -21.93 -13.86
C PRO A 27 -5.13 -21.34 -12.55
N ALA A 28 -4.42 -21.64 -11.45
CA ALA A 28 -4.89 -21.34 -10.10
C ALA A 28 -5.42 -19.92 -10.13
N LYS A 29 -6.75 -19.76 -10.07
CA LYS A 29 -7.37 -18.43 -10.11
C LYS A 29 -6.80 -17.76 -8.88
N LYS A 30 -5.80 -16.89 -9.07
CA LYS A 30 -5.27 -16.05 -8.00
C LYS A 30 -6.50 -15.32 -7.48
N SER A 31 -7.05 -15.77 -6.36
CA SER A 31 -8.25 -15.22 -5.77
C SER A 31 -7.90 -13.77 -5.46
N LYS A 32 -8.50 -12.89 -6.24
CA LYS A 32 -8.37 -11.46 -6.07
C LYS A 32 -9.56 -11.02 -5.26
N VAL A 33 -9.30 -10.47 -4.09
CA VAL A 33 -10.33 -9.97 -3.18
C VAL A 33 -10.25 -8.46 -3.09
N ALA A 34 -11.43 -7.85 -2.98
CA ALA A 34 -11.59 -6.42 -2.88
C ALA A 34 -11.20 -5.89 -1.49
N ILE A 35 -10.53 -4.73 -1.51
CA ILE A 35 -10.31 -3.84 -0.38
C ILE A 35 -10.87 -2.47 -0.77
N GLY A 36 -11.72 -1.90 0.10
CA GLY A 36 -12.22 -0.54 -0.04
C GLY A 36 -11.32 0.45 0.68
N THR A 37 -11.14 1.62 0.08
CA THR A 37 -10.44 2.78 0.68
C THR A 37 -11.13 4.08 0.28
N LYS A 38 -10.94 5.14 1.07
CA LYS A 38 -11.47 6.47 0.86
C LYS A 38 -10.36 7.50 1.00
N PHE A 39 -10.19 8.32 -0.02
CA PHE A 39 -9.28 9.46 0.03
C PHE A 39 -9.73 10.55 -0.93
N SER A 40 -9.15 11.74 -0.80
CA SER A 40 -9.59 12.90 -1.56
C SER A 40 -9.29 12.77 -3.05
N LYS A 41 -10.21 13.30 -3.87
CA LYS A 41 -10.03 13.40 -5.32
C LYS A 41 -8.76 14.20 -5.65
N GLU A 42 -8.47 15.22 -4.85
CA GLU A 42 -7.29 16.06 -4.95
C GLU A 42 -6.02 15.23 -4.73
N LEU A 43 -5.99 14.36 -3.72
CA LEU A 43 -4.88 13.42 -3.51
C LEU A 43 -4.74 12.45 -4.69
N ALA A 44 -5.85 11.93 -5.23
CA ALA A 44 -5.81 11.06 -6.40
C ALA A 44 -5.15 11.73 -7.62
N VAL A 45 -5.42 13.02 -7.84
CA VAL A 45 -4.80 13.82 -8.90
C VAL A 45 -3.31 14.03 -8.61
N LYS A 46 -2.95 14.38 -7.37
CA LYS A 46 -1.56 14.55 -6.94
C LYS A 46 -0.74 13.26 -7.14
N ILE A 47 -1.27 12.11 -6.73
CA ILE A 47 -0.64 10.79 -6.93
C ILE A 47 -0.37 10.53 -8.41
N ARG A 48 -1.36 10.74 -9.30
CA ARG A 48 -1.18 10.51 -10.75
C ARG A 48 -0.14 11.42 -11.36
N LYS A 49 -0.02 12.67 -10.88
CA LYS A 49 1.01 13.62 -11.33
C LYS A 49 2.40 13.20 -10.85
N LYS A 50 2.55 12.80 -9.59
CA LYS A 50 3.83 12.38 -8.99
C LYS A 50 4.32 11.03 -9.54
N TYR A 51 3.40 10.13 -9.87
CA TYR A 51 3.68 8.76 -10.30
C TYR A 51 3.00 8.41 -11.63
N PRO A 52 3.43 9.00 -12.77
CA PRO A 52 2.75 8.84 -14.05
C PRO A 52 2.87 7.42 -14.65
N THR A 53 3.86 6.63 -14.21
CA THR A 53 4.12 5.27 -14.69
C THR A 53 3.20 4.21 -14.06
N TYR A 54 2.49 4.55 -12.98
CA TYR A 54 1.58 3.64 -12.29
C TYR A 54 0.13 4.07 -12.46
N THR A 55 -0.77 3.08 -12.60
CA THR A 55 -2.20 3.36 -12.43
C THR A 55 -2.47 3.69 -10.94
N LEU A 56 -3.52 4.48 -10.67
CA LEU A 56 -3.91 4.78 -9.29
C LEU A 56 -4.18 3.51 -8.48
N ALA A 57 -4.81 2.49 -9.09
CA ALA A 57 -5.03 1.19 -8.45
C ALA A 57 -3.72 0.49 -8.11
N LYS A 58 -2.72 0.56 -9.00
CA LYS A 58 -1.39 -0.02 -8.73
C LYS A 58 -0.66 0.71 -7.61
N PHE A 59 -0.76 2.04 -7.57
CA PHE A 59 -0.23 2.83 -6.47
C PHE A 59 -0.86 2.44 -5.14
N ILE A 60 -2.19 2.35 -5.07
CA ILE A 60 -2.90 1.94 -3.84
C ILE A 60 -2.46 0.54 -3.40
N GLU A 61 -2.40 -0.42 -4.33
CA GLU A 61 -1.90 -1.78 -4.01
C GLU A 61 -0.50 -1.73 -3.40
N LEU A 62 0.42 -0.98 -4.00
CA LEU A 62 1.79 -0.85 -3.50
C LEU A 62 1.85 -0.15 -2.14
N ALA A 63 1.10 0.94 -1.96
CA ALA A 63 1.05 1.69 -0.71
C ALA A 63 0.59 0.82 0.47
N LEU A 64 -0.42 -0.03 0.26
CA LEU A 64 -0.95 -0.91 1.31
C LEU A 64 -0.05 -2.11 1.64
N THR A 65 0.87 -2.48 0.74
CA THR A 65 1.62 -3.74 0.85
C THR A 65 3.11 -3.55 1.03
N THR A 66 3.61 -2.33 0.91
CA THR A 66 5.04 -2.00 1.02
C THR A 66 5.25 -1.18 2.30
N PRO A 67 6.30 -1.47 3.08
CA PRO A 67 6.68 -0.60 4.19
C PRO A 67 7.06 0.79 3.67
N ILE A 68 6.81 1.81 4.49
CA ILE A 68 7.30 3.17 4.22
C ILE A 68 8.74 3.21 4.77
N PRO A 69 9.74 3.60 3.97
CA PRO A 69 11.12 3.67 4.45
C PRO A 69 11.22 4.51 5.73
N HIS A 70 11.89 3.98 6.75
CA HIS A 70 12.16 4.65 8.03
C HIS A 70 10.95 5.07 8.87
N ILE A 71 9.73 4.69 8.46
CA ILE A 71 8.49 4.97 9.20
C ILE A 71 7.78 3.65 9.47
N LYS A 72 7.80 3.23 10.75
CA LYS A 72 7.11 2.02 11.20
C LYS A 72 5.59 2.20 11.14
N ASP A 73 4.87 1.11 10.86
CA ASP A 73 3.41 1.15 10.73
C ASP A 73 2.70 1.46 12.06
N ASP A 74 3.35 1.12 13.17
CA ASP A 74 2.89 1.34 14.55
C ASP A 74 2.79 2.81 14.97
N VAL A 75 3.42 3.73 14.25
CA VAL A 75 3.32 5.17 14.50
C VAL A 75 2.41 5.91 13.51
N LEU A 76 1.89 5.24 12.47
CA LEU A 76 1.14 5.92 11.41
C LEU A 76 -0.16 6.57 11.90
N ILE A 77 -0.88 5.89 12.79
CA ILE A 77 -2.12 6.44 13.37
C ILE A 77 -1.80 7.66 14.23
N THR A 78 -0.75 7.58 15.06
CA THR A 78 -0.26 8.70 15.87
C THR A 78 0.11 9.90 15.01
N ILE A 79 0.88 9.69 13.94
CA ILE A 79 1.26 10.76 13.00
C ILE A 79 0.02 11.42 12.41
N TYR A 80 -0.94 10.61 11.96
CA TYR A 80 -2.15 11.11 11.31
C TYR A 80 -3.02 11.95 12.25
N ASP A 81 -3.26 11.44 13.47
CA ASP A 81 -4.11 12.12 14.44
C ASP A 81 -3.45 13.38 14.98
N GLN A 82 -2.15 13.34 15.27
CA GLN A 82 -1.42 14.54 15.70
C GLN A 82 -1.31 15.57 14.57
N ALA A 83 -0.99 15.16 13.34
CA ALA A 83 -0.96 16.10 12.21
C ALA A 83 -2.31 16.79 12.00
N LYS A 84 -3.43 16.09 12.19
CA LYS A 84 -4.76 16.70 12.20
C LYS A 84 -4.97 17.68 13.35
N TRP A 85 -4.55 17.30 14.56
CA TRP A 85 -4.68 18.14 15.75
C TRP A 85 -3.91 19.46 15.61
N PHE A 86 -2.69 19.39 15.07
CA PHE A 86 -1.85 20.56 14.74
C PHE A 86 -2.27 21.31 13.46
N ASN A 87 -3.34 20.88 12.79
CA ASN A 87 -3.78 21.37 11.48
C ASN A 87 -2.66 21.44 10.41
N THR A 88 -1.79 20.44 10.38
CA THR A 88 -0.61 20.37 9.50
C THR A 88 -0.63 19.11 8.64
N SER A 89 0.29 18.95 7.69
CA SER A 89 0.47 17.71 6.93
C SER A 89 1.19 16.63 7.78
N MET A 90 1.06 15.35 7.40
CA MET A 90 1.84 14.29 8.07
C MET A 90 3.33 14.54 7.87
N SER A 91 3.73 15.00 6.67
CA SER A 91 5.13 15.34 6.39
C SER A 91 5.69 16.45 7.26
N GLU A 92 4.97 17.57 7.43
CA GLU A 92 5.41 18.68 8.29
C GLU A 92 5.47 18.25 9.75
N PHE A 93 4.45 17.54 10.24
CA PHE A 93 4.44 17.03 11.60
C PHE A 93 5.66 16.13 11.88
N VAL A 94 5.97 15.19 10.99
CA VAL A 94 7.14 14.32 11.16
C VAL A 94 8.44 15.12 11.11
N ARG A 95 8.60 16.06 10.17
CA ARG A 95 9.80 16.92 10.12
C ARG A 95 9.96 17.77 11.38
N PHE A 96 8.86 18.26 11.95
CA PHE A 96 8.86 18.99 13.21
C PHE A 96 9.32 18.11 14.37
N LYS A 97 8.77 16.89 14.50
CA LYS A 97 9.22 15.93 15.53
C LYS A 97 10.69 15.56 15.39
N MET A 98 11.19 15.52 14.16
CA MET A 98 12.61 15.30 13.88
C MET A 98 13.49 16.55 14.06
N GLY A 99 12.94 17.70 14.48
CA GLY A 99 13.70 18.93 14.68
C GLY A 99 14.25 19.56 13.40
N LEU A 100 13.73 19.15 12.23
CA LEU A 100 14.17 19.64 10.93
C LEU A 100 13.51 20.98 10.56
N ILE A 101 12.33 21.25 11.15
CA ILE A 101 11.59 22.49 10.98
C ILE A 101 11.06 22.95 12.34
N GLU A 102 10.74 24.23 12.44
CA GLU A 102 10.05 24.79 13.59
C GLU A 102 8.63 24.23 13.73
N ALA A 103 8.01 24.45 14.89
CA ALA A 103 6.64 24.01 15.15
C ALA A 103 5.71 24.48 14.04
N PRO A 104 4.90 23.58 13.45
CA PRO A 104 3.97 23.97 12.41
C PRO A 104 3.03 25.03 12.98
N GLN A 105 2.98 26.19 12.35
CA GLN A 105 1.94 27.17 12.63
C GLN A 105 0.60 26.51 12.30
N PRO A 106 -0.46 26.72 13.12
CA PRO A 106 -1.79 26.28 12.75
C PRO A 106 -2.11 26.89 11.38
N ASN A 107 -2.12 26.07 10.33
CA ASN A 107 -2.44 26.56 9.00
C ASN A 107 -3.89 27.07 8.99
N ASP A 108 -4.23 27.83 7.96
CA ASP A 108 -5.63 28.12 7.66
C ASP A 108 -6.44 26.82 7.53
N PRO A 109 -7.77 26.86 7.72
CA PRO A 109 -8.62 25.70 7.53
C PRO A 109 -8.34 25.09 6.15
N LYS A 110 -7.94 23.82 6.13
CA LYS A 110 -7.69 23.12 4.86
C LYS A 110 -8.95 23.17 4.02
N ASP A 111 -8.79 23.52 2.73
CA ASP A 111 -9.89 23.49 1.76
C ASP A 111 -10.69 22.19 1.88
N VAL A 112 -12.01 22.30 1.75
CA VAL A 112 -12.92 21.16 1.80
C VAL A 112 -12.50 20.14 0.74
N GLN A 113 -11.98 19.01 1.18
CA GLN A 113 -11.52 17.94 0.28
C GLN A 113 -12.67 17.05 -0.16
N HIS A 114 -12.71 16.69 -1.44
CA HIS A 114 -13.77 15.86 -1.98
C HIS A 114 -13.40 14.38 -1.82
N ILE A 115 -13.92 13.74 -0.78
CA ILE A 115 -13.66 12.32 -0.51
C ILE A 115 -14.31 11.44 -1.58
N LYS A 116 -13.56 10.46 -2.09
CA LYS A 116 -14.04 9.43 -3.00
C LYS A 116 -13.72 8.04 -2.49
N ASN A 117 -14.64 7.11 -2.72
CA ASN A 117 -14.45 5.69 -2.46
C ASN A 117 -13.70 5.05 -3.64
N TYR A 118 -12.73 4.21 -3.35
CA TYR A 118 -11.99 3.40 -4.31
C TYR A 118 -12.02 1.94 -3.87
N ILE A 119 -12.08 1.03 -4.84
CA ILE A 119 -12.00 -0.40 -4.61
C ILE A 119 -10.79 -0.92 -5.38
N VAL A 120 -9.92 -1.65 -4.70
CA VAL A 120 -8.73 -2.27 -5.29
C VAL A 120 -8.74 -3.75 -5.01
N PHE A 121 -8.31 -4.53 -5.99
CA PHE A 121 -8.24 -5.98 -5.91
C PHE A 121 -6.82 -6.42 -5.58
N VAL A 122 -6.65 -7.15 -4.48
CA VAL A 122 -5.37 -7.71 -4.04
C VAL A 122 -5.49 -9.22 -3.85
N SER A 123 -4.37 -9.94 -3.70
CA SER A 123 -4.43 -11.36 -3.34
C SER A 123 -4.90 -11.54 -1.89
N ASP A 124 -5.50 -12.69 -1.59
CA ASP A 124 -5.94 -13.03 -0.23
C ASP A 124 -4.82 -12.89 0.80
N SER A 125 -3.62 -13.36 0.47
CA SER A 125 -2.43 -13.23 1.32
C SER A 125 -2.07 -11.79 1.66
N LYS A 126 -2.26 -10.85 0.72
CA LYS A 126 -2.01 -9.41 0.95
C LYS A 126 -3.10 -8.82 1.83
N LYS A 127 -4.35 -9.19 1.59
CA LYS A 127 -5.48 -8.75 2.41
C LYS A 127 -5.34 -9.21 3.86
N GLU A 128 -4.87 -10.43 4.09
CA GLU A 128 -4.65 -10.95 5.44
C GLU A 128 -3.57 -10.15 6.18
N LYS A 129 -2.44 -9.86 5.51
CA LYS A 129 -1.38 -9.02 6.09
C LYS A 129 -1.90 -7.62 6.45
N ILE A 130 -2.66 -7.00 5.56
CA ILE A 130 -3.28 -5.69 5.81
C ILE A 130 -4.24 -5.77 7.01
N ARG A 131 -5.02 -6.84 7.13
CA ARG A 131 -5.91 -7.07 8.27
C ARG A 131 -5.12 -7.18 9.58
N GLN A 132 -4.10 -8.03 9.61
CA GLN A 132 -3.28 -8.24 10.82
C GLN A 132 -2.62 -6.95 11.30
N ILE A 133 -2.11 -6.13 10.36
CA ILE A 133 -1.55 -4.81 10.72
C ILE A 133 -2.66 -3.91 11.29
N ALA A 134 -3.79 -3.78 10.59
CA ALA A 134 -4.91 -2.94 11.07
C ALA A 134 -5.40 -3.37 12.47
N GLU A 135 -5.51 -4.67 12.71
CA GLU A 135 -5.88 -5.25 14.01
C GLU A 135 -4.82 -4.94 15.09
N SER A 136 -3.52 -5.06 14.77
CA SER A 136 -2.44 -4.71 15.70
C SER A 136 -2.41 -3.23 16.07
N LEU A 137 -2.99 -2.37 15.22
CA LEU A 137 -3.14 -0.94 15.44
C LEU A 137 -4.51 -0.58 16.03
N GLU A 138 -5.35 -1.57 16.34
CA GLU A 138 -6.70 -1.41 16.88
C GLU A 138 -7.62 -0.55 16.00
N VAL A 139 -7.43 -0.57 14.68
CA VAL A 139 -8.24 0.19 13.71
C VAL A 139 -8.86 -0.70 12.65
N SER A 140 -9.92 -0.20 12.01
CA SER A 140 -10.52 -0.90 10.87
C SER A 140 -9.57 -0.94 9.67
N ILE A 141 -9.66 -1.98 8.84
CA ILE A 141 -8.92 -2.07 7.55
C ILE A 141 -9.14 -0.82 6.71
N LEU A 142 -10.35 -0.25 6.73
CA LEU A 142 -10.68 0.95 5.99
C LEU A 142 -9.86 2.14 6.50
N THR A 143 -9.89 2.40 7.80
CA THR A 143 -9.14 3.48 8.45
C THR A 143 -7.64 3.33 8.20
N TYR A 144 -7.10 2.12 8.41
CA TYR A 144 -5.70 1.83 8.14
C TYR A 144 -5.34 2.11 6.67
N SER A 145 -6.18 1.65 5.73
CA SER A 145 -5.92 1.85 4.31
C SER A 145 -5.88 3.33 3.93
N ASP A 146 -6.80 4.12 4.47
CA ASP A 146 -6.92 5.55 4.19
C ASP A 146 -5.69 6.30 4.71
N VAL A 147 -5.26 6.01 5.94
CA VAL A 147 -4.05 6.59 6.55
C VAL A 147 -2.80 6.14 5.79
N LYS A 148 -2.68 4.84 5.48
CA LYS A 148 -1.50 4.27 4.84
C LYS A 148 -1.26 4.84 3.43
N ILE A 149 -2.32 5.10 2.66
CA ILE A 149 -2.20 5.72 1.33
C ILE A 149 -1.70 7.16 1.44
N LEU A 150 -2.26 7.95 2.36
CA LEU A 150 -1.82 9.33 2.60
C LEU A 150 -0.36 9.36 3.09
N ALA A 151 -0.05 8.53 4.09
CA ALA A 151 1.29 8.38 4.64
C ALA A 151 2.30 7.97 3.57
N THR A 152 1.98 7.01 2.71
CA THR A 152 2.88 6.61 1.63
C THR A 152 3.14 7.75 0.65
N TYR A 153 2.12 8.56 0.35
CA TYR A 153 2.30 9.69 -0.56
C TYR A 153 3.20 10.80 0.03
N GLU A 154 3.01 11.13 1.31
CA GLU A 154 3.72 12.21 2.00
C GLU A 154 5.09 11.80 2.57
N LEU A 155 5.21 10.57 3.09
CA LEU A 155 6.33 10.16 3.94
C LEU A 155 7.37 9.27 3.25
N LYS A 156 7.07 8.69 2.08
CA LYS A 156 7.96 7.69 1.43
C LYS A 156 9.39 8.18 1.20
N ASP A 157 9.55 9.46 0.87
CA ASP A 157 10.83 10.09 0.55
C ASP A 157 11.05 11.32 1.45
N ILE A 158 10.64 11.23 2.73
CA ILE A 158 10.60 12.39 3.64
C ILE A 158 11.98 12.89 4.06
N PHE A 159 12.92 11.97 4.27
CA PHE A 159 14.27 12.27 4.73
C PHE A 159 15.29 12.17 3.61
N THR A 160 16.23 13.11 3.61
CA THR A 160 17.43 13.08 2.80
C THR A 160 18.47 12.14 3.41
N PHE A 161 19.47 11.76 2.62
CA PHE A 161 20.56 10.92 3.09
C PHE A 161 21.32 11.56 4.27
N ASP A 162 21.59 12.86 4.20
CA ASP A 162 22.33 13.57 5.24
C ASP A 162 21.54 13.63 6.56
N GLU A 163 20.22 13.87 6.49
CA GLU A 163 19.32 13.81 7.65
C GLU A 163 19.31 12.41 8.27
N LEU A 164 19.23 11.34 7.46
CA LEU A 164 19.29 9.96 7.95
C LEU A 164 20.63 9.64 8.63
N MET A 165 21.73 10.17 8.12
CA MET A 165 23.05 10.02 8.74
C MET A 165 23.13 10.72 10.10
N GLN A 166 22.53 11.91 10.23
CA GLN A 166 22.42 12.61 11.51
C GLN A 166 21.58 11.79 12.50
N PHE A 167 20.41 11.30 12.08
CA PHE A 167 19.54 10.49 12.95
C PHE A 167 20.21 9.19 13.38
N LYS A 168 21.03 8.58 12.52
CA LYS A 168 21.81 7.39 12.89
C LYS A 168 22.85 7.70 13.97
N ALA A 169 23.52 8.84 13.88
CA ALA A 169 24.47 9.27 14.91
C ALA A 169 23.76 9.56 16.24
N GLU A 170 22.59 10.20 16.19
CA GLU A 170 21.78 10.47 17.37
C GLU A 170 21.19 9.20 17.99
N ALA A 171 20.68 8.27 17.18
CA ALA A 171 20.11 7.00 17.62
C ALA A 171 21.12 6.17 18.44
N ASN A 172 22.40 6.19 18.05
CA ASN A 172 23.47 5.53 18.80
C ASN A 172 23.65 6.10 20.21
N ASN A 173 23.31 7.37 20.46
CA ASN A 173 23.38 7.95 21.80
C ASN A 173 22.27 7.43 22.74
N TYR A 174 21.23 6.82 22.17
CA TYR A 174 20.10 6.23 22.89
C TYR A 174 20.11 4.69 22.85
N ASP A 175 21.15 4.07 22.29
CA ASP A 175 21.23 2.62 22.03
C ASP A 175 20.04 2.08 21.21
N LEU A 176 19.52 2.88 20.26
CA LEU A 176 18.40 2.53 19.39
C LEU A 176 18.83 2.35 17.93
N ASP A 177 18.06 1.56 17.18
CA ASP A 177 18.16 1.60 15.72
C ASP A 177 17.58 2.93 15.15
N THR A 178 17.93 3.30 13.92
CA THR A 178 17.47 4.58 13.33
C THR A 178 15.94 4.66 13.22
N ASP A 179 15.26 3.57 12.91
CA ASP A 179 13.81 3.55 12.72
C ASP A 179 13.08 3.58 14.09
N GLU A 180 13.66 2.98 15.13
CA GLU A 180 13.25 3.06 16.53
C GLU A 180 13.44 4.45 17.09
N TYR A 181 14.57 5.09 16.79
CA TYR A 181 14.82 6.47 17.15
C TYR A 181 13.79 7.40 16.52
N ILE A 182 13.51 7.25 15.22
CA ILE A 182 12.47 8.04 14.53
C ILE A 182 11.10 7.78 15.16
N ALA A 183 10.73 6.53 15.42
CA ALA A 183 9.46 6.19 16.06
C ALA A 183 9.36 6.78 17.48
N MET A 184 10.44 6.75 18.26
CA MET A 184 10.51 7.35 19.59
C MET A 184 10.31 8.87 19.52
N ARG A 185 11.01 9.56 18.60
CA ARG A 185 10.90 11.01 18.39
C ARG A 185 9.51 11.43 17.94
N ILE A 186 8.81 10.60 17.16
CA ILE A 186 7.44 10.87 16.74
C ILE A 186 6.44 10.75 17.91
N ARG A 187 6.69 9.80 18.83
CA ARG A 187 5.83 9.53 19.99
C ARG A 187 5.99 10.54 21.13
N GLY A 188 7.23 11.00 21.38
CA GLY A 188 7.54 12.05 22.37
C GLY A 188 7.16 13.43 21.86
#